data_AF-A0A511YHX1-F1
#
_entry.id   AF-A0A511YHX1-F1
#
_cell.length_a   1.000
_cell.length_b   1.000
_cell.length_c   1.000
_cell.angle_alpha   90.00
_cell.angle_beta   90.00
_cell.angle_gamma   90.00
#
_symmetry.space_group_name_H-M   'P 1'
#
loop_
_entity.id
_entity.type
_entity.pdbx_description
1 polymer ?
#
loop_
_entity_poly.entity_id
_entity_poly.type
_entity_poly.pdbx_seq_one_letter_code
_entity_poly.pdbx_strand_id
1 'polypeptide(L)'
;MIRLNSPDAEKIFRAGGYTDRIKSFCRKYILESYNERKDIFQKMKSECSAFSEFSKSQFKERNEAIQLSINEVINEIKKLEAMNEITQEGHCNVCNAPLKTHDTLVSDKILRFITVCPNCPEKIHKLLDTLDWATGAVFI
;
A
#
# COMPACT_ATOMS: atom_id res chain seq x y z
N MET A 1 4.65 13.05 16.75
CA MET A 1 3.33 13.55 17.14
C MET A 1 3.13 14.96 16.56
N ILE A 2 2.39 15.05 15.46
CA ILE A 2 2.03 16.32 14.81
C ILE A 2 1.00 17.08 15.66
N ARG A 3 1.12 18.40 15.76
CA ARG A 3 0.08 19.22 16.38
C ARG A 3 -1.16 19.19 15.50
N LEU A 4 -2.28 18.63 15.99
CA LEU A 4 -3.53 18.49 15.25
C LEU A 4 -4.08 19.81 14.68
N ASN A 5 -3.75 20.94 15.31
CA ASN A 5 -4.18 22.28 14.87
C ASN A 5 -3.18 22.96 13.92
N SER A 6 -2.14 22.25 13.46
CA SER A 6 -1.23 22.77 12.45
C SER A 6 -1.93 22.83 11.09
N PRO A 7 -1.75 23.88 10.28
CA PRO A 7 -2.22 23.94 8.89
C PRO A 7 -1.74 22.74 8.05
N ASP A 8 -0.60 22.17 8.45
CA ASP A 8 0.01 21.02 7.78
C ASP A 8 -0.55 19.68 8.25
N ALA A 9 -1.30 19.62 9.36
CA ALA A 9 -1.83 18.36 9.86
C ALA A 9 -2.77 17.72 8.83
N GLU A 10 -3.70 18.49 8.26
CA GLU A 10 -4.68 17.98 7.30
C GLU A 10 -4.02 17.36 6.06
N LYS A 11 -3.02 18.05 5.48
CA LYS A 11 -2.34 17.52 4.28
C LYS A 11 -1.53 16.26 4.59
N ILE A 12 -0.97 16.15 5.79
CA ILE A 12 -0.21 14.98 6.25
C ILE A 12 -1.15 13.80 6.50
N PHE A 13 -2.31 14.02 7.15
CA PHE A 13 -3.34 12.99 7.32
C PHE A 13 -3.87 12.47 5.98
N ARG A 14 -4.15 13.37 5.04
CA ARG A 14 -4.60 12.98 3.70
C ARG A 14 -3.53 12.14 2.97
N ALA A 15 -2.26 12.51 3.08
CA ALA A 15 -1.15 11.74 2.53
C ALA A 15 -1.08 10.32 3.12
N GLY A 16 -1.13 10.18 4.45
CA GLY A 16 -1.19 8.88 5.12
C GLY A 16 -2.41 8.05 4.72
N GLY A 17 -3.56 8.70 4.48
CA GLY A 17 -4.74 8.03 3.98
C GLY A 17 -4.54 7.33 2.62
N TYR A 18 -3.76 7.92 1.71
CA TYR A 18 -3.42 7.26 0.43
C TYR A 18 -2.56 6.02 0.65
N THR A 19 -1.50 6.14 1.46
CA THR A 19 -0.58 5.01 1.72
C THR A 19 -1.30 3.88 2.45
N ASP A 20 -2.15 4.18 3.43
CA ASP A 20 -2.96 3.20 4.16
C ASP A 20 -3.93 2.43 3.27
N ARG A 21 -4.61 3.11 2.32
CA ARG A 21 -5.47 2.44 1.35
C ARG A 21 -4.68 1.47 0.46
N ILE A 22 -3.48 1.86 0.01
CA ILE A 22 -2.60 0.97 -0.76
C ILE A 22 -2.15 -0.22 0.11
N LYS A 23 -1.74 0.01 1.36
CA LYS A 23 -1.37 -1.06 2.33
C LYS A 23 -2.55 -2.01 2.57
N SER A 24 -3.79 -1.53 2.58
CA SER A 24 -5.00 -2.36 2.69
C SER A 24 -5.18 -3.26 1.47
N PHE A 25 -4.97 -2.75 0.25
CA PHE A 25 -5.01 -3.57 -0.96
C PHE A 25 -3.93 -4.66 -0.97
N CYS A 26 -2.76 -4.40 -0.40
CA CYS A 26 -1.69 -5.39 -0.25
C CYS A 26 -2.10 -6.65 0.50
N ARG A 27 -3.03 -6.52 1.46
CA ARG A 27 -3.58 -7.66 2.22
C ARG A 27 -4.62 -8.45 1.43
N LYS A 28 -5.30 -7.79 0.49
CA LYS A 28 -6.36 -8.40 -0.30
C LYS A 28 -5.79 -9.19 -1.47
N TYR A 29 -4.96 -8.56 -2.31
CA TYR A 29 -4.56 -9.19 -3.56
C TYR A 29 -3.81 -10.52 -3.37
N ILE A 30 -3.19 -10.76 -2.21
CA ILE A 30 -2.45 -12.01 -1.96
C ILE A 30 -3.36 -13.25 -1.85
N LEU A 31 -4.67 -13.06 -1.63
CA LEU A 31 -5.68 -14.12 -1.44
C LEU A 31 -6.66 -14.24 -2.61
N GLU A 32 -6.68 -13.27 -3.51
CA GLU A 32 -7.73 -13.11 -4.53
C GLU A 32 -7.37 -13.82 -5.83
N SER A 33 -8.35 -14.20 -6.64
CA SER A 33 -8.10 -14.84 -7.92
C SER A 33 -7.38 -13.90 -8.90
N TYR A 34 -6.78 -14.44 -9.97
CA TYR A 34 -6.08 -13.60 -10.96
C TYR A 34 -6.95 -12.47 -11.54
N ASN A 35 -8.23 -12.73 -11.80
CA ASN A 35 -9.14 -11.73 -12.32
C ASN A 35 -9.47 -10.66 -11.29
N GLU A 36 -9.79 -11.03 -10.05
CA GLU A 36 -10.07 -10.08 -8.95
C GLU A 36 -8.84 -9.24 -8.58
N ARG A 37 -7.64 -9.84 -8.64
CA ARG A 37 -6.38 -9.13 -8.41
C ARG A 37 -6.16 -7.99 -9.40
N LYS A 38 -6.52 -8.16 -10.67
CA LYS A 38 -6.40 -7.07 -11.67
C LYS A 38 -7.21 -5.86 -11.24
N ASP A 39 -8.45 -6.05 -10.80
CA ASP A 39 -9.29 -4.94 -10.32
C ASP A 39 -8.68 -4.26 -9.10
N ILE A 40 -8.09 -5.03 -8.18
CA ILE A 40 -7.36 -4.48 -7.04
C ILE A 40 -6.15 -3.67 -7.48
N PHE A 41 -5.34 -4.18 -8.42
CA PHE A 41 -4.17 -3.46 -8.93
C PHE A 41 -4.55 -2.17 -9.65
N GLN A 42 -5.68 -2.15 -10.38
CA GLN A 42 -6.19 -0.91 -10.99
C GLN A 42 -6.62 0.10 -9.93
N LYS A 43 -7.30 -0.33 -8.85
CA LYS A 43 -7.62 0.54 -7.70
C LYS A 43 -6.36 1.09 -7.04
N MET A 44 -5.33 0.26 -6.83
CA MET A 44 -4.04 0.71 -6.27
C MET A 44 -3.37 1.77 -7.15
N LYS A 45 -3.36 1.59 -8.48
CA LYS A 45 -2.83 2.59 -9.43
C LYS A 45 -3.64 3.88 -9.39
N SER A 46 -4.97 3.79 -9.26
CA SER A 46 -5.83 4.96 -9.13
C SER A 46 -5.51 5.77 -7.87
N GLU A 47 -5.28 5.12 -6.74
CA GLU A 47 -4.82 5.78 -5.50
C GLU A 47 -3.44 6.43 -5.70
N CYS A 48 -2.53 5.79 -6.43
CA CYS A 48 -1.21 6.36 -6.75
C CYS A 48 -1.35 7.62 -7.62
N SER A 49 -2.22 7.62 -8.62
CA SER A 49 -2.51 8.80 -9.45
C SER A 49 -3.12 9.93 -8.62
N ALA A 50 -4.10 9.62 -7.77
CA ALA A 50 -4.72 10.61 -6.88
C ALA A 50 -3.70 11.20 -5.89
N PHE A 51 -2.82 10.37 -5.33
CA PHE A 51 -1.75 10.84 -4.45
C PHE A 51 -0.74 11.72 -5.20
N SER A 52 -0.39 11.36 -6.44
CA SER A 52 0.50 12.15 -7.29
C SER A 52 -0.08 13.54 -7.58
N GLU A 53 -1.37 13.64 -7.91
CA GLU A 53 -2.02 14.93 -8.13
C GLU A 53 -2.06 15.77 -6.85
N PHE A 54 -2.43 15.14 -5.73
CA PHE A 54 -2.44 15.78 -4.43
C PHE A 54 -1.05 16.34 -4.06
N SER A 55 0.01 15.54 -4.26
CA SER A 55 1.37 15.91 -3.84
C SER A 55 1.92 17.11 -4.57
N LYS A 56 1.60 17.27 -5.87
CA LYS A 56 2.01 18.42 -6.68
C LYS A 56 1.54 19.75 -6.08
N SER A 57 0.36 19.76 -5.47
CA SER A 57 -0.22 20.96 -4.87
C SER A 57 0.26 21.22 -3.44
N GLN A 58 0.48 20.16 -2.65
CA GLN A 58 0.67 20.27 -1.19
C GLN A 58 2.12 20.15 -0.72
N PHE A 59 2.99 19.48 -1.51
CA PHE A 59 4.37 19.16 -1.12
C PHE A 59 5.38 19.63 -2.17
N LYS A 60 5.31 20.90 -2.59
CA LYS A 60 6.12 21.45 -3.70
C LYS A 60 7.62 21.16 -3.58
N GLU A 61 8.20 21.34 -2.40
CA GLU A 61 9.64 21.14 -2.15
C GLU A 61 10.07 19.66 -2.25
N ARG A 62 9.16 18.73 -1.97
CA ARG A 62 9.44 17.28 -1.95
C ARG A 62 8.74 16.54 -3.09
N ASN A 63 8.11 17.27 -4.00
CA ASN A 63 7.23 16.69 -5.00
C ASN A 63 8.01 15.73 -5.91
N GLU A 64 9.20 16.09 -6.36
CA GLU A 64 10.02 15.22 -7.21
C GLU A 64 10.30 13.85 -6.55
N ALA A 65 10.76 13.85 -5.31
CA ALA A 65 11.00 12.63 -4.54
C ALA A 65 9.72 11.79 -4.36
N ILE A 66 8.60 12.45 -4.03
CA ILE A 66 7.30 11.79 -3.90
C ILE A 66 6.85 11.15 -5.23
N GLN A 67 7.00 11.87 -6.35
CA GLN A 67 6.63 11.36 -7.68
C GLN A 67 7.48 10.16 -8.09
N LEU A 68 8.79 10.20 -7.81
CA LEU A 68 9.69 9.08 -8.06
C LEU A 68 9.23 7.84 -7.27
N SER A 69 8.98 7.98 -5.96
CA SER A 69 8.52 6.87 -5.14
C SER A 69 7.14 6.34 -5.56
N ILE A 70 6.20 7.23 -5.95
CA ILE A 70 4.89 6.80 -6.49
C ILE A 70 5.07 5.99 -7.77
N ASN A 71 5.95 6.42 -8.67
CA ASN A 71 6.23 5.69 -9.91
C ASN A 71 6.86 4.33 -9.64
N GLU A 72 7.73 4.22 -8.66
CA GLU A 72 8.30 2.93 -8.22
C GLU A 72 7.21 2.00 -7.68
N VAL A 73 6.24 2.51 -6.91
CA VAL A 73 5.08 1.74 -6.45
C VAL A 73 4.27 1.23 -7.65
N ILE A 74 3.96 2.10 -8.62
CA ILE A 74 3.21 1.73 -9.84
C ILE A 74 3.96 0.65 -10.64
N ASN A 75 5.28 0.76 -10.75
CA ASN A 75 6.09 -0.21 -11.48
C ASN A 75 6.08 -1.58 -10.78
N GLU A 76 6.18 -1.61 -9.46
CA GLU A 76 6.06 -2.87 -8.71
C GLU A 76 4.65 -3.48 -8.85
N ILE A 77 3.60 -2.66 -8.79
CA ILE A 77 2.22 -3.13 -9.05
C ILE A 77 2.11 -3.78 -10.44
N LYS A 78 2.65 -3.14 -11.48
CA LYS A 78 2.63 -3.70 -12.86
C LYS A 78 3.38 -5.03 -12.95
N LYS A 79 4.50 -5.15 -12.25
CA LYS A 79 5.26 -6.40 -12.19
C LYS A 79 4.44 -7.52 -11.55
N LEU A 80 3.78 -7.25 -10.42
CA LEU A 80 2.94 -8.23 -9.73
C LEU A 80 1.68 -8.58 -10.53
N GLU A 81 1.08 -7.62 -11.23
CA GLU A 81 -0.09 -7.82 -12.08
C GLU A 81 0.19 -8.75 -13.27
N ALA A 82 1.43 -8.77 -13.78
CA ALA A 82 1.85 -9.66 -14.85
C ALA A 82 2.04 -11.12 -14.40
N MET A 83 2.05 -11.39 -13.09
CA MET A 83 2.26 -12.75 -12.55
C MET A 83 0.95 -13.54 -12.52
N ASN A 84 0.90 -14.60 -13.33
CA ASN A 84 -0.22 -15.54 -13.39
C ASN A 84 0.27 -16.97 -13.12
N GLU A 85 0.66 -17.22 -11.87
CA GLU A 85 1.13 -18.53 -11.43
C GLU A 85 -0.03 -19.43 -11.01
N ILE A 86 0.09 -20.73 -11.24
CA ILE A 86 -0.77 -21.74 -10.61
C ILE A 86 -0.29 -21.87 -9.17
N THR A 87 -1.19 -21.66 -8.21
CA THR A 87 -0.84 -21.57 -6.80
C THR A 87 -1.49 -22.67 -5.98
N GLN A 88 -0.82 -23.04 -4.88
CA GLN A 88 -1.29 -24.06 -3.95
C GLN A 88 -2.23 -23.43 -2.90
N GLU A 89 -3.11 -24.25 -2.33
CA GLU A 89 -3.95 -23.81 -1.21
C GLU A 89 -3.07 -23.38 -0.03
N GLY A 90 -3.41 -22.23 0.59
CA GLY A 90 -2.61 -21.63 1.67
C GLY A 90 -1.35 -20.89 1.21
N HIS A 91 -1.11 -20.78 -0.10
CA HIS A 91 -0.01 -20.01 -0.68
C HIS A 91 -0.52 -18.69 -1.27
N CYS A 92 0.40 -17.74 -1.45
CA CYS A 92 0.10 -16.46 -2.06
C CYS A 92 -0.29 -16.66 -3.53
N ASN A 93 -1.44 -16.13 -3.93
CA ASN A 93 -1.92 -16.26 -5.31
C ASN A 93 -1.05 -15.54 -6.35
N VAL A 94 -0.06 -14.74 -5.92
CA VAL A 94 0.86 -13.99 -6.79
C VAL A 94 2.19 -14.70 -7.00
N CYS A 95 2.90 -15.08 -5.92
CA CYS A 95 4.25 -15.65 -5.99
C CYS A 95 4.36 -17.09 -5.49
N ASN A 96 3.23 -17.72 -5.18
CA ASN A 96 3.13 -19.07 -4.63
C ASN A 96 3.94 -19.32 -3.34
N ALA A 97 4.33 -18.28 -2.61
CA ALA A 97 5.01 -18.42 -1.33
C ALA A 97 4.00 -18.79 -0.22
N PRO A 98 4.38 -19.61 0.78
CA PRO A 98 3.51 -19.93 1.90
C PRO A 98 3.06 -18.67 2.65
N LEU A 99 1.76 -18.55 2.90
CA LEU A 99 1.20 -17.43 3.65
C LEU A 99 1.39 -17.64 5.15
N LYS A 100 1.55 -16.54 5.88
CA LYS A 100 1.59 -16.54 7.35
C LYS A 100 0.37 -15.82 7.89
N THR A 101 -0.32 -16.45 8.83
CA THR A 101 -1.47 -15.84 9.52
C THR A 101 -1.09 -15.59 10.97
N HIS A 102 -1.31 -14.35 11.43
CA HIS A 102 -1.00 -13.90 12.77
C HIS A 102 -2.28 -13.53 13.52
N ASP A 103 -2.37 -13.89 14.80
CA ASP A 103 -3.40 -13.36 15.70
C ASP A 103 -2.93 -11.95 16.14
N THR A 104 -3.74 -10.94 15.86
CA THR A 104 -3.45 -9.54 16.17
C THR A 104 -3.77 -9.17 17.62
N LEU A 105 -4.33 -10.12 18.39
CA LEU A 105 -4.85 -9.92 19.74
C LEU A 105 -5.99 -8.88 19.82
N VAL A 106 -6.54 -8.48 18.68
CA VAL A 106 -7.69 -7.58 18.60
C VAL A 106 -8.97 -8.37 18.86
N SER A 107 -9.82 -7.83 19.73
CA SER A 107 -11.09 -8.46 20.13
C SER A 107 -12.11 -8.55 18.98
N ASP A 108 -12.00 -7.65 18.00
CA ASP A 108 -12.83 -7.68 16.80
C ASP A 108 -12.50 -8.91 15.93
N LYS A 109 -13.51 -9.77 15.72
CA LYS A 109 -13.37 -11.02 14.97
C LYS A 109 -12.86 -10.83 13.54
N ILE A 110 -13.17 -9.69 12.92
CA ILE A 110 -12.78 -9.40 11.53
C ILE A 110 -11.30 -9.01 11.45
N LEU A 111 -10.77 -8.39 12.51
CA LEU A 111 -9.38 -7.92 12.58
C LEU A 111 -8.46 -8.86 13.35
N ARG A 112 -9.02 -9.87 14.02
CA ARG A 112 -8.30 -10.82 14.86
C ARG A 112 -7.19 -11.57 14.12
N PHE A 113 -7.40 -11.90 12.85
CA PHE A 113 -6.41 -12.60 12.05
C PHE A 113 -5.96 -11.75 10.88
N ILE A 114 -4.64 -11.65 10.70
CA ILE A 114 -4.03 -11.02 9.52
C ILE A 114 -3.18 -12.05 8.80
N THR A 115 -3.51 -12.29 7.54
CA THR A 115 -2.70 -13.09 6.61
C THR A 115 -1.77 -12.19 5.83
N VAL A 116 -0.49 -12.55 5.77
CA VAL A 116 0.56 -11.82 5.04
C VAL A 116 1.35 -12.76 4.13
N CYS A 117 1.77 -12.22 2.99
CA CYS A 117 2.78 -12.84 2.15
C CYS A 117 4.15 -12.25 2.51
N PRO A 118 5.19 -13.07 2.71
CA PRO A 118 6.54 -12.55 3.01
C PRO A 118 7.19 -11.83 1.83
N ASN A 119 6.74 -12.09 0.59
CA ASN A 119 7.45 -11.65 -0.61
C ASN A 119 6.73 -10.53 -1.38
N CYS A 120 5.44 -10.68 -1.70
CA CYS A 120 4.75 -9.79 -2.66
C CYS A 120 4.58 -8.35 -2.18
N PRO A 121 4.08 -8.09 -0.95
CA PRO A 121 3.81 -6.73 -0.53
C PRO A 121 5.03 -6.04 0.08
N GLU A 122 6.13 -6.74 0.34
CA GLU A 122 7.29 -6.20 1.08
C GLU A 122 7.87 -4.96 0.39
N LYS A 123 8.11 -5.02 -0.92
CA LYS A 123 8.67 -3.90 -1.67
C LYS A 123 7.71 -2.72 -1.74
N ILE A 124 6.41 -2.98 -1.94
CA ILE A 124 5.39 -1.93 -1.90
C ILE A 124 5.36 -1.27 -0.52
N HIS A 125 5.36 -2.05 0.57
CA HIS A 125 5.38 -1.51 1.93
C HIS A 125 6.58 -0.60 2.19
N LYS A 126 7.79 -1.02 1.82
CA LYS A 126 9.01 -0.19 1.96
C LYS A 126 8.91 1.14 1.19
N LEU A 127 8.35 1.11 -0.01
CA LEU A 127 8.14 2.32 -0.82
C LEU A 127 7.08 3.24 -0.20
N LEU A 128 6.00 2.67 0.33
CA LEU A 128 4.95 3.43 1.02
C LEU A 128 5.46 4.04 2.33
N ASP A 129 6.27 3.33 3.10
CA ASP A 129 6.90 3.90 4.30
C ASP A 129 7.84 5.06 3.95
N THR A 130 8.55 4.95 2.82
CA THR A 130 9.37 6.07 2.29
C THR A 130 8.50 7.29 1.95
N LEU A 131 7.32 7.07 1.37
CA LEU A 131 6.33 8.13 1.13
C LEU A 131 5.78 8.72 2.43
N ASP A 132 5.55 7.89 3.46
CA ASP A 132 5.10 8.35 4.78
C ASP A 132 6.16 9.25 5.44
N TRP A 133 7.45 8.93 5.30
CA TRP A 133 8.54 9.81 5.73
C TRP A 133 8.60 11.10 4.92
N ALA A 134 8.48 11.01 3.59
CA ALA A 134 8.56 12.16 2.69
C ALA A 134 7.42 13.17 2.95
N THR A 135 6.23 12.67 3.30
CA THR A 135 5.05 13.50 3.60
C THR A 135 4.92 13.84 5.07
N GLY A 136 5.66 13.19 5.97
CA GLY A 136 5.55 13.37 7.41
C GLY A 136 4.43 12.56 8.06
N ALA A 137 3.70 11.73 7.30
CA ALA A 137 2.65 10.86 7.80
C ALA A 137 3.15 9.85 8.85
N VAL A 138 4.44 9.52 8.83
CA VAL A 138 5.08 8.68 9.86
C VAL A 138 5.03 9.26 11.29
N PHE A 139 4.81 10.57 11.43
CA PHE A 139 4.79 11.26 12.73
C PHE A 139 3.38 11.47 13.31
N ILE A 140 2.36 10.97 12.61
CA ILE A 140 0.97 10.88 13.08
C ILE A 140 0.92 9.76 14.13
#